data_AF-A0A427AMR9-F1
#
_entry.id   AF-A0A427AMR9-F1
#
_cell.length_a   1.000
_cell.length_b   1.000
_cell.length_c   1.000
_cell.angle_alpha   90.00
_cell.angle_beta   90.00
_cell.angle_gamma   90.00
#
_symmetry.space_group_name_H-M   'P 1'
#
loop_
_entity.id
_entity.type
_entity.pdbx_description
1 polymer ?
#
loop_
_entity_poly.entity_id
_entity_poly.type
_entity_poly.pdbx_seq_one_letter_code
_entity_poly.pdbx_strand_id
1 'polypeptide(L)'
;MDANDSNAIAVHNPRARKLRSLVWNDFTKERKADGSYVAVCNHCKKQLTASSRSGTTHLKNHLVICTSTKRIKRKKLVVRRLVLKSSDAKSEEMEQEISKIILEKLQEWNIDGKLCSIVLDNCSTSDLVANELLGSLRMKGFLISNGDLFYARSCGHLLNLVVQKGLESA
;
A
#
# COMPACT_ATOMS: atom_id res chain seq x y z
N MET A 1 -21.98 27.84 41.36
CA MET A 1 -20.80 28.24 42.14
C MET A 1 -20.45 27.05 43.02
N ASP A 2 -19.42 26.24 42.86
CA ASP A 2 -18.38 26.05 41.85
C ASP A 2 -17.77 24.64 42.07
N ALA A 3 -17.21 24.06 41.00
CA ALA A 3 -16.06 23.13 40.90
C ALA A 3 -15.95 21.89 41.84
N ASN A 4 -15.90 20.66 41.30
CA ASN A 4 -14.70 19.91 40.83
C ASN A 4 -13.76 19.53 42.00
N ASP A 5 -13.21 18.32 42.22
CA ASP A 5 -12.64 17.33 41.31
C ASP A 5 -12.27 16.04 42.11
N SER A 6 -12.26 14.90 41.41
CA SER A 6 -11.41 13.71 41.52
C SER A 6 -10.66 13.38 42.83
N ASN A 7 -10.68 12.10 43.23
CA ASN A 7 -9.55 11.18 43.02
C ASN A 7 -9.85 9.77 43.60
N ALA A 8 -10.47 8.88 42.82
CA ALA A 8 -10.48 7.45 43.14
C ALA A 8 -9.23 6.82 42.51
N ILE A 9 -8.18 6.71 43.32
CA ILE A 9 -6.86 6.22 42.96
C ILE A 9 -6.98 4.80 42.37
N ALA A 10 -6.60 4.67 41.10
CA ALA A 10 -6.44 3.38 40.44
C ALA A 10 -5.33 2.57 41.13
N VAL A 11 -5.72 1.56 41.92
CA VAL A 11 -4.78 0.61 42.53
C VAL A 11 -4.20 -0.28 41.43
N HIS A 12 -3.02 0.10 40.93
CA HIS A 12 -2.19 -0.75 40.08
C HIS A 12 -1.71 -1.94 40.90
N ASN A 13 -2.39 -3.09 40.78
CA ASN A 13 -1.98 -4.35 41.40
C ASN A 13 -0.74 -4.92 40.67
N PRO A 14 0.45 -4.97 41.31
CA PRO A 14 1.69 -5.42 40.66
C PRO A 14 1.76 -6.92 40.37
N ARG A 15 0.72 -7.70 40.71
CA ARG A 15 0.65 -9.17 40.49
C ARG A 15 -0.26 -9.57 39.33
N ALA A 16 -0.39 -8.75 38.30
CA ALA A 16 -1.06 -9.18 37.07
C ALA A 16 -0.20 -10.25 36.37
N ARG A 17 -0.58 -11.52 36.53
CA ARG A 17 0.03 -12.67 35.88
C ARG A 17 0.06 -12.43 34.37
N LYS A 18 1.27 -12.40 33.75
CA LYS A 18 1.43 -12.23 32.30
C LYS A 18 0.51 -13.22 31.57
N LEU A 19 -0.42 -12.70 30.76
CA LEU A 19 -1.35 -13.53 30.01
C LEU A 19 -0.54 -14.42 29.06
N ARG A 20 -0.78 -15.74 29.07
CA ARG A 20 0.07 -16.74 28.39
C ARG A 20 0.14 -16.60 26.86
N SER A 21 -0.73 -15.82 26.24
CA SER A 21 -0.83 -15.71 24.78
C SER A 21 -0.43 -14.31 24.30
N LEU A 22 0.50 -14.26 23.33
CA LEU A 22 0.95 -13.02 22.67
C LEU A 22 -0.18 -12.21 22.03
N VAL A 23 -1.32 -12.84 21.75
CA VAL A 23 -2.52 -12.19 21.20
C VAL A 23 -2.95 -11.00 22.04
N TRP A 24 -2.73 -11.02 23.36
CA TRP A 24 -3.13 -9.91 24.24
C TRP A 24 -2.33 -8.62 24.04
N ASN A 25 -1.23 -8.62 23.30
CA ASN A 25 -0.54 -7.38 22.92
C ASN A 25 -1.41 -6.47 22.03
N ASP A 26 -2.40 -7.06 21.34
CA ASP A 26 -3.29 -6.37 20.41
C ASP A 26 -4.69 -6.11 21.00
N PHE A 27 -4.92 -6.43 22.28
CA PHE A 27 -6.22 -6.31 22.94
C PHE A 27 -6.12 -5.73 24.36
N THR A 28 -7.03 -4.84 24.70
CA THR A 28 -7.24 -4.34 26.06
C THR A 28 -8.39 -5.10 26.72
N LYS A 29 -8.22 -5.58 27.95
CA LYS A 29 -9.27 -6.30 28.68
C LYS A 29 -10.08 -5.33 29.54
N GLU A 30 -11.40 -5.28 29.32
CA GLU A 30 -12.32 -4.38 30.01
C GLU A 30 -13.44 -5.18 30.70
N ARG A 31 -13.95 -4.66 31.83
CA ARG A 31 -15.10 -5.20 32.54
C ARG A 31 -16.35 -4.41 32.16
N LYS A 32 -17.40 -5.11 31.73
CA LYS A 32 -18.71 -4.53 31.41
C LYS A 32 -19.55 -4.34 32.68
N ALA A 33 -20.59 -3.52 32.56
CA ALA A 33 -21.56 -3.26 33.64
C ALA A 33 -22.28 -4.55 34.12
N ASP A 34 -22.41 -5.55 33.24
CA ASP A 34 -22.98 -6.87 33.55
C ASP A 34 -22.01 -7.81 34.32
N GLY A 35 -20.81 -7.33 34.67
CA GLY A 35 -19.77 -8.12 35.33
C GLY A 35 -18.99 -9.06 34.40
N SER A 36 -19.34 -9.14 33.11
CA SER A 36 -18.58 -9.90 32.11
C SER A 36 -17.31 -9.17 31.69
N TYR A 37 -16.34 -9.93 31.17
CA TYR A 37 -15.11 -9.38 30.62
C TYR A 37 -15.11 -9.43 29.10
N VAL A 38 -14.66 -8.34 28.48
CA VAL A 38 -14.44 -8.23 27.03
C VAL A 38 -12.98 -7.90 26.71
N ALA A 39 -12.56 -8.33 25.52
CA ALA A 39 -11.31 -7.96 24.89
C ALA A 39 -11.61 -6.94 23.79
N VAL A 40 -11.13 -5.72 23.96
CA VAL A 40 -11.25 -4.63 23.00
C VAL A 40 -10.03 -4.64 22.10
N CYS A 41 -10.22 -4.83 20.79
CA CYS A 41 -9.10 -4.78 19.85
C CYS A 41 -8.49 -3.38 19.81
N ASN A 42 -7.17 -3.27 19.98
CA ASN A 42 -6.49 -1.98 19.99
C ASN A 42 -6.54 -1.27 18.62
N HIS A 43 -6.70 -2.02 17.53
CA HIS A 43 -6.67 -1.55 16.14
C HIS A 43 -8.02 -1.08 15.59
N CYS A 44 -9.07 -1.87 15.81
CA CYS A 44 -10.41 -1.58 15.27
C CYS A 44 -11.45 -1.25 16.35
N LYS A 45 -11.07 -1.31 17.63
CA LYS A 45 -11.94 -1.08 18.79
C LYS A 45 -13.14 -2.04 18.90
N LYS A 46 -13.17 -3.11 18.10
CA LYS A 46 -14.20 -4.16 18.21
C LYS A 46 -14.06 -4.91 19.53
N GLN A 47 -15.17 -5.07 20.23
CA GLN A 47 -15.25 -5.85 21.46
C GLN A 47 -15.49 -7.32 21.14
N LEU A 48 -14.69 -8.20 21.74
CA LEU A 48 -14.79 -9.65 21.69
C LEU A 48 -14.96 -10.19 23.11
N THR A 49 -15.47 -11.40 23.27
CA THR A 49 -15.62 -12.01 24.59
C THR A 49 -14.27 -12.38 25.21
N ALA A 50 -14.10 -12.15 26.50
CA ALA A 50 -12.87 -12.42 27.25
C ALA A 50 -13.13 -13.20 28.54
N SER A 51 -14.02 -14.19 28.46
CA SER A 51 -14.28 -15.12 29.56
C SER A 51 -12.99 -15.88 29.91
N SER A 52 -12.75 -16.10 31.20
CA SER A 52 -11.63 -16.91 31.70
C SER A 52 -11.70 -18.37 31.25
N ARG A 53 -12.90 -18.83 30.86
CA ARG A 53 -13.16 -20.18 30.34
C ARG A 53 -12.95 -20.30 28.83
N SER A 54 -12.75 -19.18 28.13
CA SER A 54 -12.56 -19.16 26.67
C SER A 54 -11.07 -19.07 26.32
N GLY A 55 -10.63 -19.88 25.35
CA GLY A 55 -9.29 -19.76 24.76
C GLY A 55 -9.11 -18.45 23.97
N THR A 56 -7.92 -18.21 23.40
CA THR A 56 -7.62 -16.97 22.64
C THR A 56 -7.73 -17.11 21.11
N THR A 57 -8.24 -18.25 20.62
CA THR A 57 -8.33 -18.54 19.17
C THR A 57 -9.19 -17.53 18.42
N HIS A 58 -10.35 -17.13 18.97
CA HIS A 58 -11.22 -16.14 18.32
C HIS A 58 -10.57 -14.75 18.25
N LEU A 59 -9.76 -14.39 19.24
CA LEU A 59 -8.96 -13.16 19.24
C LEU A 59 -7.87 -13.23 18.16
N LYS A 60 -7.18 -14.37 18.02
CA LYS A 60 -6.20 -14.60 16.94
C LYS A 60 -6.84 -14.52 15.56
N ASN A 61 -7.99 -15.18 15.37
CA ASN A 61 -8.74 -15.16 14.12
C ASN A 61 -9.19 -13.74 13.78
N HIS A 62 -9.59 -12.95 14.78
CA HIS A 62 -9.88 -11.54 14.57
C HIS A 62 -8.68 -10.78 14.00
N LEU A 63 -7.46 -10.94 14.53
CA LEU A 63 -6.27 -10.24 14.02
C LEU A 63 -5.96 -10.57 12.56
N VAL A 64 -6.25 -11.80 12.11
CA VAL A 64 -6.07 -12.21 10.71
C VAL A 64 -7.01 -11.43 9.77
N ILE A 65 -8.25 -11.18 10.20
CA ILE A 65 -9.26 -10.48 9.37
C ILE A 65 -9.36 -8.99 9.66
N CYS A 66 -8.80 -8.49 10.77
CA CYS A 66 -8.93 -7.12 11.24
C CYS A 66 -8.44 -6.14 10.18
N THR A 67 -9.36 -5.39 9.57
CA THR A 67 -9.08 -4.44 8.50
C THR A 67 -8.18 -3.30 8.96
N SER A 68 -8.29 -2.86 10.22
CA SER A 68 -7.38 -1.87 10.80
C SER A 68 -5.96 -2.41 10.97
N THR A 69 -5.79 -3.64 11.42
CA THR A 69 -4.46 -4.30 11.47
C THR A 69 -3.89 -4.50 10.06
N LYS A 70 -4.72 -4.84 9.07
CA LYS A 70 -4.32 -4.91 7.66
C LYS A 70 -3.91 -3.55 7.10
N ARG A 71 -4.59 -2.46 7.47
CA ARG A 71 -4.22 -1.08 7.08
C ARG A 71 -2.87 -0.67 7.67
N ILE A 72 -2.60 -0.99 8.94
CA ILE A 72 -1.31 -0.67 9.58
C ILE A 72 -0.14 -1.43 8.93
N LYS A 73 -0.38 -2.65 8.43
CA LYS A 73 0.63 -3.44 7.70
C LYS A 73 0.80 -3.05 6.22
N ARG A 74 -0.09 -2.22 5.65
CA ARG A 74 0.10 -1.76 4.26
C ARG A 74 1.24 -0.75 4.24
N LYS A 75 2.31 -1.09 3.52
CA LYS A 75 3.42 -0.16 3.26
C LYS A 75 2.86 1.11 2.60
N LYS A 76 3.29 2.28 3.08
CA LYS A 76 2.96 3.57 2.46
C LYS A 76 3.42 3.55 0.99
N LEU A 77 2.54 3.92 0.07
CA LEU A 77 2.91 4.10 -1.33
C LEU A 77 3.87 5.29 -1.43
N VAL A 78 5.03 5.08 -2.06
CA VAL A 78 5.98 6.15 -2.35
C VAL A 78 5.82 6.51 -3.82
N VAL A 79 5.40 7.74 -4.08
CA VAL A 79 5.26 8.27 -5.44
C VAL A 79 6.49 9.12 -5.75
N ARG A 80 7.13 8.86 -6.89
CA ARG A 80 8.25 9.66 -7.40
C ARG A 80 7.85 10.23 -8.76
N ARG A 81 8.14 11.51 -8.97
CA ARG A 81 7.88 12.21 -10.23
C ARG A 81 9.20 12.48 -10.93
N LEU A 82 9.26 12.14 -12.21
CA LEU A 82 10.33 12.50 -13.13
C LEU A 82 9.75 13.43 -14.19
N VAL A 83 10.45 14.52 -14.51
CA VAL A 83 10.09 15.44 -15.59
C VAL A 83 11.28 15.52 -16.52
N LEU A 84 11.06 15.18 -17.78
CA LEU A 84 12.07 15.24 -18.83
C LEU A 84 11.89 16.54 -19.62
N LYS A 85 13.01 17.16 -20.00
CA LYS A 85 13.01 18.29 -20.94
C LYS A 85 13.40 17.72 -22.30
N SER A 86 12.64 18.04 -23.34
CA SER A 86 13.01 17.70 -24.71
C SER A 86 14.24 18.51 -25.12
N SER A 87 15.28 17.84 -25.60
CA SER A 87 16.28 18.43 -26.49
C SER A 87 15.79 18.31 -27.94
N ASP A 88 16.36 19.09 -28.86
CA ASP A 88 16.07 19.08 -30.30
C ASP A 88 16.60 17.80 -31.00
N ALA A 89 16.30 16.63 -30.44
CA ALA A 89 16.72 15.34 -30.96
C ALA A 89 15.84 14.92 -32.16
N LYS A 90 16.46 14.28 -33.14
CA LYS A 90 15.76 13.68 -34.28
C LYS A 90 14.89 12.52 -33.81
N SER A 91 13.77 12.31 -34.50
CA SER A 91 12.70 11.37 -34.10
C SER A 91 13.16 9.92 -33.87
N GLU A 92 14.21 9.45 -34.55
CA GLU A 92 14.73 8.07 -34.45
C GLU A 92 15.71 7.83 -33.27
N GLU A 93 16.14 8.87 -32.56
CA GLU A 93 17.04 8.73 -31.39
C GLU A 93 16.31 9.00 -30.06
N MET A 94 15.06 9.46 -30.15
CA MET A 94 14.27 9.90 -29.01
C MET A 94 13.93 8.73 -28.08
N GLU A 95 13.54 7.57 -28.64
CA GLU A 95 13.19 6.38 -27.86
C GLU A 95 14.39 5.86 -27.05
N GLN A 96 15.58 5.84 -27.66
CA GLN A 96 16.81 5.35 -27.01
C GLN A 96 17.21 6.26 -25.86
N GLU A 97 17.12 7.58 -26.07
CA GLU A 97 17.42 8.55 -25.01
C GLU A 97 16.40 8.45 -23.86
N ILE A 98 15.11 8.31 -24.16
CA ILE A 98 14.07 8.10 -23.14
C ILE A 98 14.33 6.80 -22.35
N SER A 99 14.58 5.70 -23.04
CA SER A 99 14.86 4.40 -22.42
C SER A 99 16.08 4.48 -21.50
N LYS A 100 17.16 5.11 -21.96
CA LYS A 100 18.38 5.33 -21.17
C LYS A 100 18.09 6.13 -19.91
N ILE A 101 17.40 7.26 -20.02
CA ILE A 101 17.06 8.10 -18.88
C ILE A 101 16.19 7.33 -17.87
N ILE A 102 15.20 6.56 -18.35
CA ILE A 102 14.37 5.73 -17.48
C ILE A 102 15.22 4.71 -16.72
N LEU A 103 16.11 3.98 -17.40
CA LEU A 103 16.98 2.98 -16.77
C LEU A 103 17.91 3.60 -15.72
N GLU A 104 18.55 4.73 -16.03
CA GLU A 104 19.39 5.47 -15.07
C GLU A 104 18.59 5.88 -13.83
N LYS A 105 17.35 6.34 -14.00
CA LYS A 105 16.49 6.73 -12.88
C LYS A 105 16.02 5.54 -12.05
N LEU A 106 15.71 4.41 -12.67
CA LEU A 106 15.38 3.17 -11.95
C LEU A 106 16.54 2.72 -11.06
N GLN A 107 17.77 2.84 -11.55
CA GLN A 107 18.99 2.53 -10.80
C GLN A 107 19.26 3.54 -9.68
N GLU A 108 19.21 4.83 -9.96
CA GLU A 108 19.34 5.91 -8.96
C GLU A 108 18.33 5.70 -7.81
N TRP A 109 17.13 5.24 -8.14
CA TRP A 109 16.07 4.97 -7.19
C TRP A 109 16.17 3.61 -6.49
N ASN A 110 17.07 2.74 -6.94
CA ASN A 110 17.26 1.37 -6.46
C ASN A 110 15.96 0.53 -6.51
N ILE A 111 15.23 0.68 -7.62
CA ILE A 111 13.96 -0.01 -7.92
C ILE A 111 14.00 -0.82 -9.22
N ASP A 112 15.10 -0.82 -9.96
CA ASP A 112 15.32 -1.60 -11.18
C ASP A 112 15.04 -3.10 -10.98
N GLY A 113 15.48 -3.68 -9.86
CA GLY A 113 15.18 -5.07 -9.48
C GLY A 113 13.76 -5.31 -8.91
N LYS A 114 12.90 -4.28 -8.87
CA LYS A 114 11.56 -4.32 -8.26
C LYS A 114 10.47 -3.86 -9.23
N LEU A 115 10.82 -3.62 -10.50
CA LEU A 115 9.88 -3.14 -11.49
C LEU A 115 8.99 -4.31 -11.97
N CYS A 116 7.68 -4.16 -11.78
CA CYS A 116 6.71 -5.17 -12.23
C CYS A 116 6.08 -4.82 -13.58
N SER A 117 5.73 -3.54 -13.78
CA SER A 117 5.00 -3.07 -14.95
C SER A 117 5.22 -1.58 -15.20
N ILE A 118 5.09 -1.17 -16.45
CA ILE A 118 5.08 0.21 -16.93
C ILE A 118 3.78 0.48 -17.69
N VAL A 119 3.26 1.71 -17.55
CA VAL A 119 2.09 2.18 -18.30
C VAL A 119 2.51 3.41 -19.09
N LEU A 120 2.43 3.32 -20.42
CA LEU A 120 2.81 4.43 -21.32
C LEU A 120 1.59 4.88 -22.13
N ASP A 121 1.69 6.02 -22.81
CA ASP A 121 0.62 6.50 -23.67
C ASP A 121 0.45 5.64 -24.94
N ASN A 122 -0.64 5.84 -25.67
CA ASN A 122 -0.93 5.14 -26.92
C ASN A 122 -0.28 5.89 -28.11
N CYS A 123 1.06 5.96 -28.11
CA CYS A 123 1.87 6.50 -29.19
C CYS A 123 2.88 5.44 -29.68
N SER A 124 3.31 5.51 -30.95
CA SER A 124 4.26 4.57 -31.54
C SER A 124 5.62 4.55 -30.81
N THR A 125 6.09 5.71 -30.34
CA THR A 125 7.35 5.82 -29.57
C THR A 125 7.27 5.02 -28.27
N SER A 126 6.11 4.97 -27.63
CA SER A 126 5.92 4.24 -26.36
C SER A 126 6.07 2.73 -26.52
N ASP A 127 5.69 2.16 -27.67
CA ASP A 127 5.91 0.73 -27.94
C ASP A 127 7.41 0.41 -28.06
N LEU A 128 8.19 1.28 -28.72
CA LEU A 128 9.64 1.11 -28.88
C LEU A 128 10.36 1.19 -27.53
N VAL A 129 10.05 2.22 -26.74
CA VAL A 129 10.57 2.39 -25.37
C VAL A 129 10.24 1.18 -24.49
N ALA A 130 8.99 0.68 -24.55
CA ALA A 130 8.60 -0.49 -23.76
C ALA A 130 9.42 -1.74 -24.11
N ASN A 131 9.66 -1.99 -25.40
CA ASN A 131 10.44 -3.14 -25.86
C ASN A 131 11.92 -3.03 -25.47
N GLU A 132 12.52 -1.85 -25.58
CA GLU A 132 13.91 -1.61 -25.19
C GLU A 132 14.12 -1.79 -23.67
N LEU A 133 13.21 -1.24 -22.86
CA LEU A 133 13.22 -1.43 -21.41
C LEU A 133 13.02 -2.91 -21.05
N LEU A 134 12.09 -3.60 -21.71
CA LEU A 134 11.82 -5.01 -21.49
C LEU A 134 13.07 -5.85 -21.78
N GLY A 135 13.73 -5.65 -22.92
CA GLY A 135 14.96 -6.35 -23.28
C GLY A 135 16.09 -6.11 -22.27
N SER A 136 16.34 -4.85 -21.94
CA SER A 136 17.37 -4.44 -20.98
C SER A 136 17.17 -5.05 -19.59
N LEU A 137 15.92 -5.05 -19.09
CA LEU A 137 15.59 -5.54 -17.75
C LEU A 137 15.50 -7.07 -17.69
N ARG A 138 15.06 -7.71 -18.79
CA ARG A 138 15.05 -9.17 -18.93
C ARG A 138 16.48 -9.72 -18.89
N MET A 139 17.42 -9.09 -19.59
CA MET A 139 18.84 -9.48 -19.56
C MET A 139 19.46 -9.39 -18.16
N LYS A 140 18.98 -8.44 -17.33
CA LYS A 140 19.40 -8.30 -15.93
C LYS A 140 18.72 -9.30 -14.98
N GLY A 141 17.71 -10.05 -15.44
CA GLY A 141 16.94 -10.98 -14.62
C GLY A 141 16.02 -10.30 -13.61
N PHE A 142 15.62 -9.05 -13.86
CA PHE A 142 14.91 -8.20 -12.90
C PHE A 142 13.38 -8.25 -13.04
N LEU A 143 12.85 -8.94 -14.03
CA LEU A 143 11.43 -8.97 -14.33
C LEU A 143 10.71 -10.16 -13.68
N ILE A 144 9.56 -9.87 -13.06
CA ILE A 144 8.62 -10.89 -12.59
C ILE A 144 8.02 -11.63 -13.79
N SER A 145 7.93 -12.95 -13.71
CA SER A 145 7.42 -13.81 -14.80
C SER A 145 8.06 -13.50 -16.15
N ASN A 146 9.36 -13.17 -16.16
CA ASN A 146 10.10 -12.84 -17.36
C ASN A 146 9.52 -11.67 -18.18
N GLY A 147 8.64 -10.84 -17.60
CA GLY A 147 8.05 -9.66 -18.22
C GLY A 147 6.73 -9.87 -18.96
N ASP A 148 6.04 -11.00 -18.77
CA ASP A 148 4.75 -11.28 -19.44
C ASP A 148 3.67 -10.20 -19.21
N LEU A 149 3.74 -9.48 -18.09
CA LEU A 149 2.79 -8.43 -17.70
C LEU A 149 3.46 -7.04 -17.61
N PHE A 150 4.59 -6.85 -18.29
CA PHE A 150 5.43 -5.68 -18.10
C PHE A 150 4.84 -4.39 -18.67
N TYR A 151 4.06 -4.43 -19.74
CA TYR A 151 3.66 -3.23 -20.47
C TYR A 151 2.14 -3.16 -20.66
N ALA A 152 1.57 -1.98 -20.39
CA ALA A 152 0.20 -1.64 -20.72
C ALA A 152 0.11 -0.23 -21.32
N ARG A 153 -0.90 -0.01 -22.18
CA ARG A 153 -1.20 1.30 -22.76
C ARG A 153 -2.22 2.06 -21.93
N SER A 154 -2.02 3.36 -21.78
CA SER A 154 -2.96 4.30 -21.19
C SER A 154 -4.01 4.73 -22.22
N CYS A 155 -5.28 4.77 -21.80
CA CYS A 155 -6.40 5.27 -22.59
C CYS A 155 -6.70 6.76 -22.37
N GLY A 156 -5.90 7.47 -21.56
CA GLY A 156 -6.19 8.85 -21.17
C GLY A 156 -6.39 9.80 -22.35
N HIS A 157 -5.55 9.70 -23.39
CA HIS A 157 -5.68 10.53 -24.59
C HIS A 157 -6.96 10.21 -25.38
N LEU A 158 -7.27 8.92 -25.58
CA LEU A 158 -8.48 8.50 -26.28
C LEU A 158 -9.74 8.97 -25.56
N LEU A 159 -9.76 8.86 -24.23
CA LEU A 159 -10.87 9.38 -23.40
C LEU A 159 -11.03 10.89 -23.59
N ASN A 160 -9.93 11.65 -23.58
CA ASN A 160 -9.98 13.09 -23.81
C ASN A 160 -10.56 13.43 -25.20
N LEU A 161 -10.14 12.72 -26.25
CA LEU A 161 -10.67 12.92 -27.61
C LEU A 161 -12.18 12.63 -27.69
N VAL A 162 -12.65 11.54 -27.07
CA VAL A 162 -14.08 11.20 -27.04
C VAL A 162 -14.90 12.29 -26.34
N VAL A 163 -14.40 12.79 -25.20
CA VAL A 163 -15.06 13.87 -24.45
C VAL A 163 -15.12 15.15 -25.27
N GLN A 164 -14.01 15.56 -25.89
CA GLN A 164 -13.96 16.78 -26.72
C GLN A 164 -14.95 16.72 -27.88
N LYS A 165 -14.97 15.60 -28.62
CA LYS A 165 -15.93 15.41 -29.72
C LYS A 165 -17.38 15.42 -29.25
N GLY A 166 -17.66 14.87 -28.07
CA GLY A 166 -18.99 14.91 -27.45
C GLY A 166 -19.44 16.32 -27.10
N LEU A 167 -18.52 17.17 -26.59
CA LEU A 167 -18.80 18.56 -26.25
C LEU A 167 -19.01 19.44 -27.50
N GLU A 168 -18.31 19.18 -28.60
CA GLU A 168 -18.50 19.88 -29.88
C GLU A 168 -19.85 19.56 -30.54
N SER A 169 -20.48 18.46 -30.17
CA SER A 169 -21.75 17.98 -30.73
C SER A 169 -22.98 18.32 -29.87
N ALA A 170 -22.79 19.07 -28.76
CA ALA A 170 -23.81 19.47 -27.80
C ALA A 170 -24.13 20.97 -27.91
#